data_AF-A0A913WVK9-F1
#
_entry.id   AF-A0A913WVK9-F1
#
_cell.length_a   1.000
_cell.length_b   1.000
_cell.length_c   1.000
_cell.angle_alpha   90.00
_cell.angle_beta   90.00
_cell.angle_gamma   90.00
#
_symmetry.space_group_name_H-M   'P 1'
#
loop_
_entity.id
_entity.type
_entity.pdbx_description
1 polymer ?
#
loop_
_entity_poly.entity_id
_entity_poly.type
_entity_poly.pdbx_seq_one_letter_code
_entity_poly.pdbx_strand_id
1 'polypeptide(L)'
;MAGLVKQKKYDWKDSNLAFFGSDLERNIKKESAGTEPAWEGAGQKPGLQIWRIVNFKVEHWPKEQYGKFFNGDSYIILNTYKDPNGDELLYDVHFWIGAQSTQDEYGTAAYKTVELDTLLDDKPVQHRQVQGFETDLFKSYFKRIQILHGGAESGFKAVGPEKYNTRLLEVKIETINGKKKEMVCEKPMKKSSMNNGDVYIIDKGLHIIMWCGQDASPFERNKGKEVAMALDEERNGKAKVEVLDDQD
;
A
#
# COMPACT_ATOMS: atom_id res chain seq x y z
N MET A 1 -35.11 -27.90 -52.66
CA MET A 1 -33.80 -28.52 -52.34
C MET A 1 -33.16 -27.71 -51.23
N ALA A 2 -33.54 -27.96 -49.97
CA ALA A 2 -32.87 -27.35 -48.83
C ALA A 2 -31.62 -28.19 -48.53
N GLY A 3 -30.45 -27.68 -48.89
CA GLY A 3 -29.18 -28.36 -48.63
C GLY A 3 -28.96 -28.48 -47.13
N LEU A 4 -28.67 -29.69 -46.66
CA LEU A 4 -28.21 -29.95 -45.30
C LEU A 4 -26.91 -29.16 -45.07
N VAL A 5 -27.00 -28.01 -44.40
CA VAL A 5 -25.84 -27.26 -43.94
C VAL A 5 -25.19 -28.10 -42.84
N LYS A 6 -24.02 -28.67 -43.12
CA LYS A 6 -23.25 -29.38 -42.09
C LYS A 6 -22.98 -28.41 -40.94
N GLN A 7 -23.23 -28.87 -39.71
CA GLN A 7 -22.98 -28.09 -38.50
C GLN A 7 -21.52 -27.65 -38.47
N LYS A 8 -21.30 -26.33 -38.32
CA LYS A 8 -19.95 -25.76 -38.26
C LYS A 8 -19.25 -26.33 -37.03
N LYS A 9 -18.17 -27.08 -37.25
CA LYS A 9 -17.37 -27.66 -36.18
C LYS A 9 -16.43 -26.55 -35.69
N TYR A 10 -16.65 -26.08 -34.47
CA TYR A 10 -15.80 -25.06 -33.85
C TYR A 10 -14.61 -25.78 -33.20
N ASP A 11 -13.38 -25.41 -33.60
CA ASP A 11 -12.17 -25.77 -32.86
C ASP A 11 -11.84 -24.61 -31.92
N TRP A 12 -11.44 -24.92 -30.69
CA TRP A 12 -10.95 -23.91 -29.75
C TRP A 12 -9.64 -23.28 -30.26
N LYS A 13 -8.90 -23.98 -31.12
CA LYS A 13 -7.73 -23.44 -31.83
C LYS A 13 -8.06 -22.35 -32.84
N ASP A 14 -9.32 -22.24 -33.26
CA ASP A 14 -9.80 -21.14 -34.09
C ASP A 14 -10.30 -19.95 -33.25
N SER A 15 -10.17 -20.03 -31.91
CA SER A 15 -10.53 -18.96 -30.99
C SER A 15 -9.30 -18.10 -30.61
N ASN A 16 -9.55 -16.97 -29.98
CA ASN A 16 -8.51 -16.11 -29.39
C ASN A 16 -7.73 -16.78 -28.22
N LEU A 17 -7.99 -18.06 -27.93
CA LEU A 17 -7.33 -18.84 -26.88
C LEU A 17 -6.32 -19.86 -27.42
N ALA A 18 -6.10 -19.93 -28.74
CA ALA A 18 -5.30 -20.96 -29.40
C ALA A 18 -3.85 -21.09 -28.88
N PHE A 19 -3.31 -20.03 -28.29
CA PHE A 19 -1.94 -19.94 -27.76
C PHE A 19 -1.89 -19.69 -26.25
N PHE A 20 -3.02 -19.82 -25.56
CA PHE A 20 -3.10 -19.57 -24.13
C PHE A 20 -2.20 -20.55 -23.36
N GLY A 21 -1.26 -20.03 -22.57
CA GLY A 21 -0.26 -20.79 -21.81
C GLY A 21 0.97 -21.23 -22.61
N SER A 22 1.11 -20.80 -23.88
CA SER A 22 2.29 -21.11 -24.69
C SER A 22 3.50 -20.23 -24.34
N ASP A 23 4.70 -20.71 -24.64
CA ASP A 23 5.94 -19.92 -24.47
C ASP A 23 5.94 -18.65 -25.33
N LEU A 24 5.27 -18.68 -26.48
CA LEU A 24 5.10 -17.51 -27.34
C LEU A 24 4.28 -16.41 -26.65
N GLU A 25 3.15 -16.77 -26.02
CA GLU A 25 2.34 -15.81 -25.27
C GLU A 25 3.12 -15.25 -24.08
N ARG A 26 3.85 -16.09 -23.36
CA ARG A 26 4.70 -15.67 -22.23
C ARG A 26 5.77 -14.68 -22.65
N ASN A 27 6.47 -14.95 -23.76
CA ASN A 27 7.49 -14.05 -24.28
C ASN A 27 6.91 -12.70 -24.70
N ILE A 28 5.76 -12.69 -25.39
CA ILE A 28 5.08 -11.45 -25.78
C ILE A 28 4.64 -10.65 -24.55
N LYS A 29 4.09 -11.31 -23.53
CA LYS A 29 3.72 -10.66 -22.27
C LYS A 29 4.93 -10.09 -21.55
N LYS A 30 6.04 -10.82 -21.50
CA LYS A 30 7.30 -10.38 -20.90
C LYS A 30 7.89 -9.18 -21.63
N GLU A 31 7.90 -9.19 -22.96
CA GLU A 31 8.32 -8.04 -23.78
C GLU A 31 7.42 -6.82 -23.50
N SER A 32 6.10 -7.00 -23.47
CA SER A 32 5.15 -5.93 -23.13
C SER A 32 5.39 -5.39 -21.73
N ALA A 33 5.60 -6.25 -20.73
CA ALA A 33 5.92 -5.84 -19.37
C ALA A 33 7.23 -5.04 -19.32
N GLY A 34 8.25 -5.44 -20.09
CA GLY A 34 9.52 -4.72 -20.20
C GLY A 34 9.41 -3.31 -20.78
N THR A 35 8.30 -2.96 -21.45
CA THR A 35 8.06 -1.60 -21.96
C THR A 35 7.43 -0.66 -20.93
N GLU A 36 6.92 -1.17 -19.81
CA GLU A 36 6.33 -0.34 -18.76
C GLU A 36 7.45 0.37 -17.97
N PRO A 37 7.51 1.71 -18.01
CA PRO A 37 8.58 2.47 -17.34
C PRO A 37 8.63 2.24 -15.83
N ALA A 38 7.51 1.90 -15.19
CA ALA A 38 7.48 1.65 -13.75
C ALA A 38 8.29 0.42 -13.31
N TRP A 39 8.53 -0.53 -14.22
CA TRP A 39 9.27 -1.76 -13.92
C TRP A 39 10.78 -1.66 -14.16
N GLU A 40 11.26 -0.50 -14.61
CA GLU A 40 12.69 -0.29 -14.81
C GLU A 40 13.44 -0.49 -13.48
N GLY A 41 14.35 -1.47 -13.44
CA GLY A 41 15.10 -1.79 -12.23
C GLY A 41 14.32 -2.57 -11.16
N ALA A 42 13.08 -3.02 -11.44
CA ALA A 42 12.32 -3.87 -10.52
C ALA A 42 13.04 -5.21 -10.30
N GLY A 43 13.18 -5.62 -9.04
CA GLY A 43 13.74 -6.94 -8.69
C GLY A 43 15.24 -7.12 -8.92
N GLN A 44 15.97 -6.09 -9.37
CA GLN A 44 17.41 -6.24 -9.65
C GLN A 44 18.30 -6.26 -8.41
N LYS A 45 17.83 -5.68 -7.30
CA LYS A 45 18.58 -5.55 -6.05
C LYS A 45 17.72 -5.91 -4.86
N PRO A 46 18.29 -6.55 -3.81
CA PRO A 46 17.59 -6.77 -2.56
C PRO A 46 17.07 -5.45 -1.97
N GLY A 47 15.81 -5.44 -1.55
CA GLY A 47 15.15 -4.27 -1.02
C GLY A 47 13.65 -4.23 -1.32
N LEU A 48 13.02 -3.16 -0.85
CA LEU A 48 11.59 -2.91 -1.01
C LEU A 48 11.37 -1.86 -2.11
N GLN A 49 10.47 -2.16 -3.04
CA GLN A 49 10.02 -1.23 -4.07
C GLN A 49 8.50 -1.09 -3.96
N ILE A 50 8.00 0.15 -3.97
CA ILE A 50 6.57 0.43 -3.83
C ILE A 50 6.13 1.32 -4.98
N TRP A 51 4.98 1.01 -5.52
CA TRP A 51 4.29 1.79 -6.53
C TRP A 51 2.84 2.04 -6.11
N ARG A 52 2.32 3.20 -6.49
CA ARG A 52 0.93 3.60 -6.30
C ARG A 52 0.22 3.54 -7.64
N ILE A 53 -1.01 3.04 -7.65
CA ILE A 53 -1.86 3.10 -8.82
C ILE A 53 -2.57 4.45 -8.87
N VAL A 54 -2.43 5.15 -9.98
CA VAL A 54 -3.03 6.48 -10.23
C VAL A 54 -3.58 6.50 -11.65
N ASN A 55 -4.91 6.57 -11.82
CA ASN A 55 -5.56 6.62 -13.15
C ASN A 55 -5.06 5.54 -14.12
N PHE A 56 -5.13 4.27 -13.71
CA PHE A 56 -4.64 3.09 -14.47
C PHE A 56 -3.11 3.04 -14.71
N LYS A 57 -2.33 3.95 -14.13
CA LYS A 57 -0.87 3.98 -14.26
C LYS A 57 -0.18 3.56 -12.97
N VAL A 58 0.99 2.97 -13.11
CA VAL A 58 1.85 2.58 -11.99
C VAL A 58 2.87 3.71 -11.80
N GLU A 59 2.77 4.46 -10.69
CA GLU A 59 3.71 5.52 -10.35
C GLU A 59 4.61 5.08 -9.18
N HIS A 60 5.91 5.39 -9.24
CA HIS A 60 6.81 5.10 -8.12
C HIS A 60 6.39 5.86 -6.86
N TRP A 61 6.34 5.14 -5.75
CA TRP A 61 6.11 5.75 -4.45
C TRP A 61 7.43 6.32 -3.89
N PRO A 62 7.49 7.57 -3.42
CA PRO A 62 8.71 8.13 -2.85
C PRO A 62 9.18 7.32 -1.64
N LYS A 63 10.51 7.11 -1.54
CA LYS A 63 11.10 6.27 -0.48
C LYS A 63 10.85 6.83 0.91
N GLU A 64 10.73 8.16 1.02
CA GLU A 64 10.42 8.89 2.25
C GLU A 64 8.99 8.62 2.73
N GLN A 65 8.11 8.19 1.83
CA GLN A 65 6.70 7.88 2.12
C GLN A 65 6.46 6.38 2.30
N TYR A 66 7.50 5.54 2.31
CA TYR A 66 7.33 4.11 2.53
C TYR A 66 6.69 3.83 3.89
N GLY A 67 5.62 3.04 3.87
CA GLY A 67 4.78 2.79 5.04
C GLY A 67 3.58 3.74 5.16
N LYS A 68 3.51 4.82 4.38
CA LYS A 68 2.30 5.64 4.23
C LYS A 68 1.46 5.13 3.07
N PHE A 69 0.19 4.83 3.34
CA PHE A 69 -0.78 4.34 2.37
C PHE A 69 -2.06 5.18 2.48
N PHE A 70 -2.68 5.46 1.34
CA PHE A 70 -3.99 6.11 1.30
C PHE A 70 -5.08 5.06 1.15
N ASN A 71 -6.12 5.15 1.99
CA ASN A 71 -7.22 4.20 2.02
C ASN A 71 -8.08 4.19 0.74
N GLY A 72 -8.00 5.24 -0.07
CA GLY A 72 -8.72 5.38 -1.33
C GLY A 72 -7.93 4.92 -2.54
N ASP A 73 -6.74 4.33 -2.37
CA ASP A 73 -5.92 3.85 -3.49
C ASP A 73 -5.53 2.38 -3.36
N SER A 74 -4.92 1.88 -4.43
CA SER A 74 -4.21 0.59 -4.46
C SER A 74 -2.71 0.77 -4.70
N TYR A 75 -1.92 -0.13 -4.11
CA TYR A 75 -0.45 -0.09 -4.18
C TYR A 75 0.10 -1.47 -4.58
N ILE A 76 1.26 -1.48 -5.23
CA ILE A 76 2.05 -2.67 -5.51
C ILE A 76 3.35 -2.56 -4.72
N ILE A 77 3.73 -3.62 -4.03
CA ILE A 77 4.91 -3.70 -3.19
C ILE A 77 5.70 -4.93 -3.60
N LEU A 78 6.93 -4.75 -4.07
CA LEU A 78 7.87 -5.83 -4.36
C LEU A 78 8.93 -5.86 -3.26
N ASN A 79 9.02 -6.98 -2.57
CA ASN A 79 10.11 -7.30 -1.67
C ASN A 79 11.07 -8.27 -2.37
N THR A 80 12.30 -7.83 -2.62
CA THR A 80 13.36 -8.66 -3.20
C THR A 80 14.35 -9.05 -2.12
N TYR A 81 14.62 -10.34 -1.98
CA TYR A 81 15.54 -10.88 -0.98
C TYR A 81 16.41 -11.98 -1.58
N LYS A 82 17.55 -12.27 -0.95
CA LYS A 82 18.41 -13.38 -1.35
C LYS A 82 17.93 -14.66 -0.71
N ASP A 83 17.98 -15.76 -1.46
CA ASP A 83 17.78 -17.10 -0.90
C ASP A 83 18.80 -17.34 0.22
N PRO A 84 18.36 -17.76 1.43
CA PRO A 84 19.28 -18.17 2.50
C PRO A 84 20.25 -19.29 2.11
N ASN A 85 19.91 -20.12 1.12
CA ASN A 85 20.69 -21.29 0.71
C ASN A 85 21.37 -21.16 -0.65
N GLY A 86 21.27 -19.99 -1.32
CA GLY A 86 21.78 -19.80 -2.66
C GLY A 86 22.03 -18.33 -3.00
N ASP A 87 22.55 -18.08 -4.21
CA ASP A 87 22.76 -16.72 -4.72
C ASP A 87 21.59 -16.19 -5.56
N GLU A 88 20.49 -16.96 -5.65
CA GLU A 88 19.29 -16.52 -6.36
C GLU A 88 18.50 -15.45 -5.58
N LEU A 89 17.89 -14.55 -6.33
CA LEU A 89 16.94 -13.57 -5.80
C LEU A 89 15.54 -14.18 -5.79
N LEU A 90 14.91 -14.09 -4.64
CA LEU A 90 13.51 -14.44 -4.41
C LEU A 90 12.69 -13.17 -4.25
N TYR A 91 11.40 -13.28 -4.55
CA TYR A 91 10.52 -12.14 -4.66
C TYR A 91 9.18 -12.43 -3.99
N ASP A 92 8.71 -11.49 -3.18
CA ASP A 92 7.31 -11.43 -2.75
C ASP A 92 6.68 -10.18 -3.35
N VAL A 93 5.60 -10.34 -4.11
CA VAL A 93 4.82 -9.22 -4.66
C VAL A 93 3.51 -9.13 -3.91
N HIS A 94 3.25 -7.99 -3.30
CA HIS A 94 2.02 -7.70 -2.58
C HIS A 94 1.27 -6.62 -3.34
N PHE A 95 -0.02 -6.83 -3.59
CA PHE A 95 -0.91 -5.74 -3.97
C PHE A 95 -1.81 -5.40 -2.79
N TRP A 96 -1.70 -4.17 -2.31
CA TRP A 96 -2.48 -3.65 -1.20
C TRP A 96 -3.68 -2.86 -1.73
N ILE A 97 -4.85 -3.15 -1.17
CA ILE A 97 -6.12 -2.56 -1.56
C ILE A 97 -6.67 -1.74 -0.38
N GLY A 98 -6.80 -0.43 -0.59
CA GLY A 98 -7.43 0.47 0.35
C GLY A 98 -8.93 0.20 0.47
N ALA A 99 -9.49 0.43 1.65
CA ALA A 99 -10.89 0.19 1.96
C ALA A 99 -11.87 1.04 1.12
N GLN A 100 -11.40 2.16 0.56
CA GLN A 100 -12.15 3.08 -0.30
C GLN A 100 -11.63 3.08 -1.75
N SER A 101 -10.70 2.19 -2.11
CA SER A 101 -10.16 2.11 -3.47
C SER A 101 -11.21 1.64 -4.47
N THR A 102 -11.19 2.21 -5.67
CA THR A 102 -12.18 1.93 -6.71
C THR A 102 -11.91 0.62 -7.43
N GLN A 103 -12.95 0.11 -8.13
CA GLN A 103 -12.87 -1.17 -8.85
C GLN A 103 -11.80 -1.19 -9.93
N ASP A 104 -11.66 -0.09 -10.64
CA ASP A 104 -10.63 0.08 -11.65
C ASP A 104 -9.22 0.12 -11.05
N GLU A 105 -9.03 0.77 -9.91
CA GLU A 105 -7.71 0.86 -9.26
C GLU A 105 -7.22 -0.49 -8.75
N TYR A 106 -8.04 -1.21 -7.97
CA TYR A 106 -7.60 -2.52 -7.47
C TYR A 106 -7.56 -3.57 -8.59
N GLY A 107 -8.40 -3.44 -9.63
CA GLY A 107 -8.33 -4.26 -10.83
C GLY A 107 -7.02 -4.02 -11.59
N THR A 108 -6.60 -2.76 -11.71
CA THR A 108 -5.30 -2.38 -12.28
C THR A 108 -4.16 -2.93 -11.44
N ALA A 109 -4.22 -2.80 -10.11
CA ALA A 109 -3.17 -3.32 -9.21
C ALA A 109 -2.99 -4.84 -9.36
N ALA A 110 -4.09 -5.59 -9.44
CA ALA A 110 -4.05 -7.03 -9.66
C ALA A 110 -3.48 -7.39 -11.04
N TYR A 111 -3.94 -6.73 -12.10
CA TYR A 111 -3.43 -6.96 -13.46
C TYR A 111 -1.94 -6.65 -13.58
N LYS A 112 -1.51 -5.50 -13.04
CA LYS A 112 -0.11 -5.05 -13.05
C LYS A 112 0.79 -5.90 -12.17
N THR A 113 0.26 -6.53 -11.11
CA THR A 113 0.99 -7.52 -10.33
C THR A 113 1.31 -8.77 -11.15
N VAL A 114 0.37 -9.24 -11.97
CA VAL A 114 0.61 -10.37 -12.89
C VAL A 114 1.62 -9.98 -13.98
N GLU A 115 1.55 -8.75 -14.49
CA GLU A 115 2.54 -8.23 -15.44
C GLU A 115 3.97 -8.22 -14.86
N LEU A 116 4.13 -7.78 -13.61
CA LEU A 116 5.39 -7.80 -12.88
C LEU A 116 5.87 -9.24 -12.58
N ASP A 117 4.96 -10.14 -12.25
CA ASP A 117 5.26 -11.55 -12.02
C ASP A 117 5.85 -12.21 -13.27
N THR A 118 5.21 -12.01 -14.43
CA THR A 118 5.71 -12.49 -15.72
C THR A 118 7.05 -11.85 -16.11
N LEU A 119 7.28 -10.57 -15.75
CA LEU A 119 8.58 -9.92 -15.97
C LEU A 119 9.70 -10.62 -15.18
N LEU A 120 9.40 -11.09 -13.98
CA LEU A 120 10.32 -11.76 -13.06
C LEU A 120 10.30 -13.30 -13.23
N ASP A 121 9.92 -13.78 -14.41
CA ASP A 121 9.93 -15.20 -14.79
C ASP A 121 9.01 -16.10 -13.93
N ASP A 122 7.87 -15.57 -13.49
CA ASP A 122 6.88 -16.25 -12.64
C ASP A 122 7.51 -16.82 -11.33
N LYS A 123 8.65 -16.26 -10.91
CA LYS A 123 9.32 -16.57 -9.63
C LYS A 123 8.63 -15.94 -8.41
N PRO A 124 8.08 -14.72 -8.49
CA PRO A 124 7.48 -14.09 -7.32
C PRO A 124 6.28 -14.83 -6.71
N VAL A 125 6.15 -14.74 -5.38
CA VAL A 125 4.93 -15.15 -4.68
C VAL A 125 3.99 -13.95 -4.61
N GLN A 126 2.78 -14.10 -5.16
CA GLN A 126 1.78 -13.04 -5.16
C GLN A 126 0.92 -13.07 -3.88
N HIS A 127 0.77 -11.93 -3.22
CA HIS A 127 0.01 -11.77 -1.99
C HIS A 127 -1.03 -10.66 -2.11
N ARG A 128 -2.30 -11.01 -1.89
CA ARG A 128 -3.38 -10.02 -1.79
C ARG A 128 -3.44 -9.44 -0.37
N GLN A 129 -3.24 -8.13 -0.23
CA GLN A 129 -3.34 -7.42 1.05
C GLN A 129 -4.57 -6.51 1.03
N VAL A 130 -5.44 -6.65 2.01
CA VAL A 130 -6.61 -5.77 2.17
C VAL A 130 -6.41 -4.93 3.42
N GLN A 131 -6.74 -3.65 3.32
CA GLN A 131 -6.67 -2.74 4.46
C GLN A 131 -7.32 -3.33 5.72
N GLY A 132 -6.55 -3.39 6.81
CA GLY A 132 -7.00 -3.91 8.12
C GLY A 132 -6.93 -5.44 8.27
N PHE A 133 -6.63 -6.17 7.19
CA PHE A 133 -6.45 -7.62 7.18
C PHE A 133 -5.12 -8.01 6.54
N GLU A 134 -4.11 -7.15 6.64
CA GLU A 134 -2.81 -7.41 6.08
C GLU A 134 -2.10 -8.56 6.82
N THR A 135 -1.35 -9.34 6.05
CA THR A 135 -0.53 -10.44 6.56
C THR A 135 0.63 -9.93 7.42
N ASP A 136 1.05 -10.74 8.39
CA ASP A 136 2.21 -10.46 9.24
C ASP A 136 3.50 -10.27 8.43
N LEU A 137 3.64 -10.98 7.31
CA LEU A 137 4.74 -10.82 6.36
C LEU A 137 4.79 -9.39 5.81
N PHE A 138 3.67 -8.89 5.27
CA PHE A 138 3.57 -7.53 4.76
C PHE A 138 3.88 -6.49 5.84
N LYS A 139 3.28 -6.65 7.02
CA LYS A 139 3.49 -5.71 8.13
C LYS A 139 4.93 -5.75 8.66
N SER A 140 5.65 -6.86 8.46
CA SER A 140 7.04 -7.00 8.90
C SER A 140 8.00 -6.05 8.18
N TYR A 141 7.71 -5.69 6.92
CA TYR A 141 8.56 -4.85 6.07
C TYR A 141 8.65 -3.40 6.56
N PHE A 142 7.61 -2.91 7.23
CA PHE A 142 7.51 -1.52 7.66
C PHE A 142 7.83 -1.38 9.14
N LYS A 143 8.56 -0.33 9.52
CA LYS A 143 8.72 0.03 10.94
C LYS A 143 7.40 0.57 11.51
N ARG A 144 6.74 1.42 10.73
CA ARG A 144 5.47 2.07 11.02
C ARG A 144 4.61 2.02 9.76
N ILE A 145 3.33 1.67 9.91
CA ILE A 145 2.35 1.78 8.83
C ILE A 145 1.41 2.93 9.17
N GLN A 146 1.25 3.87 8.25
CA GLN A 146 0.33 4.98 8.35
C GLN A 146 -0.73 4.85 7.26
N ILE A 147 -2.00 4.78 7.66
CA ILE A 147 -3.13 4.73 6.73
C ILE A 147 -3.84 6.08 6.79
N LEU A 148 -3.79 6.82 5.69
CA LEU A 148 -4.36 8.15 5.55
C LEU A 148 -5.67 8.10 4.77
N HIS A 149 -6.55 9.06 5.03
CA HIS A 149 -7.80 9.19 4.29
C HIS A 149 -7.59 9.93 2.97
N GLY A 150 -8.24 9.48 1.89
CA GLY A 150 -8.17 10.10 0.56
C GLY A 150 -7.51 9.19 -0.47
N GLY A 151 -7.15 9.75 -1.62
CA GLY A 151 -6.60 8.99 -2.75
C GLY A 151 -6.30 9.85 -3.98
N ALA A 152 -6.02 9.19 -5.10
CA ALA A 152 -5.67 9.79 -6.38
C ALA A 152 -6.86 10.52 -7.00
N GLU A 153 -8.05 9.91 -6.96
CA GLU A 153 -9.29 10.47 -7.50
C GLU A 153 -9.78 11.72 -6.74
N SER A 154 -9.47 11.82 -5.45
CA SER A 154 -9.79 13.01 -4.63
C SER A 154 -8.91 14.22 -4.93
N GLY A 155 -8.09 14.18 -5.98
CA GLY A 155 -7.40 15.36 -6.50
C GLY A 155 -6.30 15.88 -5.57
N PHE A 156 -5.73 15.06 -4.69
CA PHE A 156 -4.61 15.46 -3.82
C PHE A 156 -3.26 15.61 -4.57
N LYS A 157 -3.29 16.07 -5.82
CA LYS A 157 -2.20 16.85 -6.41
C LYS A 157 -2.50 18.34 -6.19
N ALA A 158 -2.39 18.79 -4.95
CA ALA A 158 -2.26 20.21 -4.66
C ALA A 158 -0.93 20.45 -3.95
N VAL A 159 0.14 20.57 -4.76
CA VAL A 159 1.32 21.35 -4.39
C VAL A 159 0.90 22.82 -4.41
N GLY A 160 0.01 23.18 -3.50
CA GLY A 160 -0.39 24.54 -3.16
C GLY A 160 0.08 24.86 -1.75
N PRO A 161 0.16 26.14 -1.37
CA PRO A 161 0.75 26.56 -0.09
C PRO A 161 0.03 25.87 1.07
N GLU A 162 0.80 25.07 1.82
CA GLU A 162 0.51 24.36 3.07
C GLU A 162 -0.93 24.49 3.62
N LYS A 163 -1.93 23.91 2.94
CA LYS A 163 -3.24 23.69 3.54
C LYS A 163 -3.17 22.44 4.40
N TYR A 164 -2.80 22.62 5.66
CA TYR A 164 -2.90 21.56 6.65
C TYR A 164 -4.38 21.26 6.91
N ASN A 165 -4.84 20.11 6.44
CA ASN A 165 -6.16 19.60 6.79
C ASN A 165 -6.13 19.07 8.22
N THR A 166 -7.15 19.44 9.00
CA THR A 166 -7.31 18.87 10.35
C THR A 166 -7.65 17.40 10.23
N ARG A 167 -6.85 16.53 10.83
CA ARG A 167 -7.04 15.08 10.83
C ARG A 167 -6.87 14.49 12.23
N LEU A 168 -7.58 13.41 12.48
CA LEU A 168 -7.46 12.62 13.70
C LEU A 168 -6.70 11.33 13.38
N LEU A 169 -5.57 11.11 14.03
CA LEU A 169 -4.74 9.92 13.86
C LEU A 169 -4.84 9.07 15.12
N GLU A 170 -5.29 7.84 14.98
CA GLU A 170 -5.25 6.82 16.04
C GLU A 170 -3.91 6.10 15.99
N VAL A 171 -3.18 6.07 17.10
CA VAL A 171 -1.91 5.34 17.24
C VAL A 171 -2.19 4.05 18.01
N LYS A 172 -1.89 2.92 17.36
CA LYS A 172 -2.07 1.58 17.88
C LYS A 172 -0.79 0.77 17.80
N ILE A 173 -0.61 -0.11 18.77
CA ILE A 173 0.51 -1.05 18.78
C ILE A 173 0.01 -2.46 18.50
N GLU A 174 0.50 -3.05 17.42
CA GLU A 174 0.24 -4.44 17.08
C GLU A 174 1.49 -5.29 17.33
N THR A 175 1.30 -6.54 17.78
CA THR A 175 2.41 -7.49 17.93
C THR A 175 2.44 -8.41 16.73
N ILE A 176 3.49 -8.30 15.91
CA ILE A 176 3.67 -9.08 14.69
C ILE A 176 4.97 -9.88 14.82
N ASN A 177 4.88 -11.21 14.76
CA ASN A 177 6.02 -12.10 14.94
C ASN A 177 6.83 -11.80 16.23
N GLY A 178 6.13 -11.50 17.32
CA GLY A 178 6.73 -11.15 18.62
C GLY A 178 7.38 -9.76 18.69
N LYS A 179 7.33 -8.96 17.62
CA LYS A 179 7.82 -7.58 17.58
C LYS A 179 6.65 -6.61 17.63
N LYS A 180 6.71 -5.63 18.52
CA LYS A 180 5.75 -4.52 18.55
C LYS A 180 5.96 -3.62 17.34
N LYS A 181 4.92 -3.43 16.55
CA LYS A 181 4.87 -2.55 15.39
C LYS A 181 3.85 -1.46 15.64
N GLU A 182 4.11 -0.32 15.03
CA GLU A 182 3.31 0.87 15.20
C GLU A 182 2.39 1.07 13.99
N MET A 183 1.10 1.19 14.27
CA MET A 183 0.05 1.42 13.29
C MET A 183 -0.56 2.79 13.57
N VAL A 184 -0.60 3.66 12.56
CA VAL A 184 -1.22 4.98 12.65
C VAL A 184 -2.35 5.03 11.64
N CYS A 185 -3.58 5.16 12.09
CA CYS A 185 -4.75 5.14 11.22
C CYS A 185 -5.49 6.47 11.31
N GLU A 186 -5.73 7.12 10.18
CA GLU A 186 -6.62 8.26 10.14
C GLU A 186 -8.07 7.85 10.42
N LYS A 187 -8.70 8.56 11.34
CA LYS A 187 -10.08 8.36 11.77
C LYS A 187 -10.93 9.60 11.47
N PRO A 188 -12.26 9.45 11.36
CA PRO A 188 -13.15 10.59 11.30
C PRO A 188 -12.95 11.53 12.50
N MET A 189 -12.93 12.84 12.26
CA MET A 189 -12.77 13.87 13.29
C MET A 189 -14.04 13.99 14.16
N LYS A 190 -14.30 12.98 14.99
CA LYS A 190 -15.45 12.87 15.88
C LYS A 190 -15.01 12.30 17.22
N LYS A 191 -15.59 12.80 18.33
CA LYS A 191 -15.34 12.25 19.67
C LYS A 191 -15.66 10.75 19.76
N SER A 192 -16.67 10.28 19.03
CA SER A 192 -17.05 8.86 18.94
C SER A 192 -15.99 7.96 18.30
N SER A 193 -14.99 8.55 17.63
CA SER A 193 -13.87 7.81 17.03
C SER A 193 -12.69 7.65 18.00
N MET A 194 -12.78 8.23 19.20
CA MET A 194 -11.76 8.14 20.25
C MET A 194 -12.21 7.16 21.36
N ASN A 195 -11.25 6.49 21.99
CA ASN A 195 -11.47 5.59 23.11
C ASN A 195 -10.39 5.78 24.18
N ASN A 196 -10.64 5.36 25.41
CA ASN A 196 -9.72 5.60 26.54
C ASN A 196 -8.50 4.67 26.56
N GLY A 197 -8.44 3.66 25.70
CA GLY A 197 -7.34 2.68 25.65
C GLY A 197 -6.20 3.06 24.69
N ASP A 198 -6.44 3.97 23.75
CA ASP A 198 -5.49 4.32 22.69
C ASP A 198 -4.98 5.76 22.80
N VAL A 199 -3.95 6.08 22.01
CA VAL A 199 -3.40 7.44 21.88
C VAL A 199 -3.88 8.03 20.57
N TYR A 200 -4.32 9.29 20.62
CA TYR A 200 -4.82 10.00 19.45
C TYR A 200 -4.03 11.27 19.21
N ILE A 201 -3.81 11.60 17.95
CA ILE A 201 -3.14 12.83 17.53
C ILE A 201 -4.10 13.62 16.66
N ILE A 202 -4.49 14.78 17.14
CA ILE A 202 -5.23 15.78 16.38
C ILE A 202 -4.19 16.67 15.71
N ASP A 203 -4.02 16.45 14.42
CA ASP A 203 -3.08 17.20 13.60
C ASP A 203 -3.82 18.37 12.94
N LYS A 204 -3.61 19.59 13.42
CA LYS A 204 -4.16 20.84 12.86
C LYS A 204 -3.11 21.61 12.04
N GLY A 205 -2.05 20.94 11.56
CA GLY A 205 -0.94 21.59 10.87
C GLY A 205 0.14 22.07 11.81
N LEU A 206 0.24 23.37 12.02
CA LEU A 206 1.24 23.96 12.92
C LEU A 206 0.89 23.80 14.41
N HIS A 207 -0.25 23.18 14.73
CA HIS A 207 -0.61 22.79 16.09
C HIS A 207 -0.97 21.31 16.10
N ILE A 208 -0.18 20.53 16.82
CA ILE A 208 -0.34 19.09 16.96
C ILE A 208 -0.73 18.83 18.41
N ILE A 209 -1.89 18.21 18.62
CA ILE A 209 -2.38 17.87 19.96
C ILE A 209 -2.35 16.35 20.08
N MET A 210 -1.58 15.84 21.03
CA MET A 210 -1.60 14.43 21.39
C MET A 210 -2.51 14.26 22.61
N TRP A 211 -3.59 13.50 22.46
CA TRP A 211 -4.46 13.11 23.55
C TRP A 211 -4.16 11.67 23.96
N CYS A 212 -3.87 11.45 25.24
CA CYS A 212 -3.64 10.13 25.80
C CYS A 212 -4.88 9.62 26.54
N GLY A 213 -5.43 8.50 26.08
CA GLY A 213 -6.48 7.81 26.81
C GLY A 213 -6.01 7.37 28.21
N GLN A 214 -6.93 7.37 29.18
CA GLN A 214 -6.66 7.00 30.56
C GLN A 214 -5.96 5.64 30.70
N ASP A 215 -6.42 4.66 29.92
CA ASP A 215 -5.96 3.26 29.95
C ASP A 215 -4.82 2.99 28.94
N ALA A 216 -4.38 4.01 28.19
CA ALA A 216 -3.32 3.86 27.20
C ALA A 216 -1.98 3.51 27.84
N SER A 217 -1.34 2.46 27.31
CA SER A 217 -0.11 1.93 27.91
C SER A 217 1.05 2.93 27.82
N PRO A 218 2.01 2.94 28.77
CA PRO A 218 3.18 3.83 28.70
C PRO A 218 3.99 3.70 27.41
N PHE A 219 3.99 2.50 26.82
CA PHE A 219 4.64 2.24 25.53
C PHE A 219 3.90 2.92 24.37
N GLU A 220 2.56 2.85 24.35
CA GLU A 220 1.70 3.54 23.37
C GLU A 220 1.88 5.05 23.46
N ARG A 221 1.88 5.61 24.67
CA ARG A 221 2.12 7.04 24.92
C ARG A 221 3.47 7.49 24.38
N ASN A 222 4.52 6.68 24.55
CA ASN A 222 5.83 7.01 24.02
C ASN A 222 5.85 6.95 22.48
N LYS A 223 5.15 5.99 21.88
CA LYS A 223 5.01 5.91 20.42
C LYS A 223 4.18 7.05 19.85
N GLY A 224 3.11 7.46 20.51
CA GLY A 224 2.37 8.68 20.17
C GLY A 224 3.26 9.92 20.13
N LYS A 225 4.19 10.06 21.11
CA LYS A 225 5.18 11.16 21.08
C LYS A 225 6.11 11.06 19.88
N GLU A 226 6.61 9.88 19.53
CA GLU A 226 7.42 9.66 18.32
C GLU A 226 6.64 10.00 17.04
N VAL A 227 5.32 9.74 16.97
CA VAL A 227 4.49 10.18 15.83
C VAL A 227 4.36 11.71 15.80
N ALA A 228 4.04 12.34 16.93
CA ALA A 228 3.88 13.78 17.01
C ALA A 228 5.16 14.54 16.64
N MET A 229 6.33 14.02 17.07
CA MET A 229 7.64 14.56 16.69
C MET A 229 7.92 14.39 15.19
N ALA A 230 7.64 13.21 14.62
CA ALA A 230 7.81 13.00 13.18
C ALA A 230 6.93 13.95 12.34
N LEU A 231 5.71 14.25 12.80
CA LEU A 231 4.81 15.21 12.16
C LEU A 231 5.30 16.67 12.27
N ASP A 232 6.03 17.01 13.34
CA ASP A 232 6.70 18.30 13.47
C ASP A 232 7.95 18.40 12.57
N GLU A 233 8.74 17.32 12.49
CA GLU A 233 9.87 17.21 11.56
C GLU A 233 9.45 17.37 10.10
N GLU A 234 8.31 16.77 9.70
CA GLU A 234 7.69 16.99 8.38
C GLU A 234 7.36 18.47 8.11
N ARG A 235 7.24 19.29 9.17
CA ARG A 235 6.96 20.73 9.12
C ARG A 235 8.19 21.58 9.44
N ASN A 236 9.38 20.99 9.37
CA ASN A 236 10.66 21.63 9.68
C ASN A 236 10.73 22.20 11.11
N GLY A 237 10.10 21.53 12.09
CA GLY A 237 10.17 21.92 13.50
C GLY A 237 9.33 23.17 13.85
N LYS A 238 8.38 23.55 13.00
CA LYS A 238 7.56 24.77 13.18
C LYS A 238 6.24 24.50 13.92
N ALA A 239 5.89 23.24 14.17
CA ALA A 239 4.63 22.90 14.79
C ALA A 239 4.75 22.94 16.33
N LYS A 240 3.74 23.52 16.97
CA LYS A 240 3.58 23.45 18.41
C LYS A 240 2.96 22.09 18.77
N VAL A 241 3.70 21.26 19.50
CA VAL A 241 3.20 19.99 20.04
C VAL A 241 2.69 20.20 21.46
N GLU A 242 1.44 19.82 21.69
CA GLU A 242 0.76 19.87 22.99
C GLU A 242 0.30 18.47 23.39
N VAL A 243 0.47 18.12 24.65
CA VAL A 243 0.06 16.82 25.19
C VAL A 243 -1.05 17.07 26.19
N LEU A 244 -2.21 16.44 25.95
CA LEU A 244 -3.37 16.46 26.82
C LEU A 244 -3.56 15.05 27.39
N ASP A 245 -3.87 14.99 28.67
CA ASP A 245 -4.34 13.76 29.33
C ASP A 245 -5.87 13.85 29.52
N ASP A 246 -6.52 12.73 29.84
CA ASP A 246 -8.00 12.64 30.02
C ASP A 246 -8.59 13.59 31.10
N GLN A 247 -7.75 14.33 31.84
CA GLN A 247 -8.14 15.31 32.85
C GLN A 247 -8.20 16.76 32.34
N ASP A 248 -7.74 17.02 31.11
CA ASP A 248 -7.70 18.35 30.45
C ASP A 248 -8.75 18.49 29.33
#